data_AF-A0A5E4XQZ0-F1
#
_entry.id   AF-A0A5E4XQZ0-F1
#
_cell.length_a   1.000
_cell.length_b   1.000
_cell.length_c   1.000
_cell.angle_alpha   90.00
_cell.angle_beta   90.00
_cell.angle_gamma   90.00
#
_symmetry.space_group_name_H-M   'P 1'
#
loop_
_entity.id
_entity.type
_entity.pdbx_description
1 polymer ?
#
loop_
_entity_poly.entity_id
_entity_poly.type
_entity_poly.pdbx_seq_one_letter_code
_entity_poly.pdbx_strand_id
1 'polypeptide(L)'
;MDEAFEVVTDIADISRLNEQLAKQLRATLQYEESREITYPAGHHTGTVYFEARAGTSVRAWSPHVAPDKRLNLVLRAEPGSTKRIEIAVQLNFPAGTYNRRTAGAFVKDGRGDIFVAHRGKLTKGNAGLPKDKVFREFAASTVEVADNGKISRVILIAGLKAPDLAARLWAFAEEAREVATRLSEARHGDGQSQSTGGAPSGGIVVGRPGGSGGASGADAGGQQAASTAERLLMPRGYFRVFW
;
A
#
# COMPACT_ATOMS: atom_id res chain seq x y z
N MET A 1 17.22 14.50 13.44
CA MET A 1 16.95 14.98 12.08
C MET A 1 15.67 14.29 11.65
N ASP A 2 14.62 15.06 11.39
CA ASP A 2 13.39 14.52 10.82
C ASP A 2 13.73 13.96 9.43
N GLU A 3 13.40 12.69 9.21
CA GLU A 3 13.74 11.97 7.99
C GLU A 3 12.85 12.51 6.85
N ALA A 4 13.45 13.25 5.92
CA ALA A 4 12.72 13.81 4.80
C ALA A 4 12.49 12.73 3.74
N PHE A 5 11.23 12.48 3.40
CA PHE A 5 10.86 11.61 2.28
C PHE A 5 10.50 12.43 1.06
N GLU A 6 10.93 11.98 -0.12
CA GLU A 6 10.68 12.62 -1.40
C GLU A 6 10.18 11.59 -2.41
N VAL A 7 9.12 11.92 -3.14
CA VAL A 7 8.69 11.09 -4.27
C VAL A 7 9.66 11.26 -5.43
N VAL A 8 10.09 10.15 -6.02
CA VAL A 8 10.81 10.17 -7.30
C VAL A 8 9.85 10.60 -8.40
N THR A 9 10.11 11.76 -9.02
CA THR A 9 9.22 12.38 -10.03
C THR A 9 9.75 12.29 -11.45
N ASP A 10 11.05 12.07 -11.62
CA ASP A 10 11.66 11.88 -12.94
C ASP A 10 11.18 10.56 -13.59
N ILE A 11 10.73 10.65 -14.85
CA ILE A 11 10.12 9.52 -15.55
C ILE A 11 11.15 8.44 -15.91
N ALA A 12 12.39 8.81 -16.22
CA ALA A 12 13.44 7.84 -16.53
C ALA A 12 13.80 7.05 -15.26
N ASP A 13 13.92 7.73 -14.12
CA ASP A 13 14.14 7.07 -12.83
C ASP A 13 12.96 6.19 -12.43
N ILE A 14 11.71 6.64 -12.59
CA ILE A 14 10.54 5.79 -12.34
C ILE A 14 10.57 4.53 -13.21
N SER A 15 10.94 4.64 -14.49
CA SER A 15 11.05 3.47 -15.38
C SER A 15 12.11 2.49 -14.88
N ARG A 16 13.31 2.99 -14.56
CA ARG A 16 14.42 2.18 -14.04
C ARG A 16 14.06 1.49 -12.72
N LEU A 17 13.40 2.20 -11.80
CA LEU A 17 12.96 1.63 -10.52
C LEU A 17 11.84 0.60 -10.71
N ASN A 18 10.94 0.81 -11.68
CA ASN A 18 9.93 -0.19 -12.04
C ASN A 18 10.54 -1.47 -12.63
N GLU A 19 11.61 -1.35 -13.42
CA GLU A 19 12.37 -2.50 -13.90
C GLU A 19 13.07 -3.25 -12.77
N GLN A 20 13.61 -2.53 -11.78
CA GLN A 20 14.18 -3.14 -10.58
C GLN A 20 13.12 -3.86 -9.75
N LEU A 21 11.94 -3.26 -9.58
CA LEU A 21 10.79 -3.89 -8.92
C LEU A 21 10.39 -5.18 -9.66
N ALA A 22 10.27 -5.12 -10.98
CA ALA A 22 9.97 -6.29 -11.81
C ALA A 22 11.01 -7.41 -11.62
N LYS A 23 12.30 -7.06 -11.55
CA LYS A 23 13.37 -8.03 -11.28
C LYS A 23 13.21 -8.71 -9.92
N GLN A 24 12.90 -7.94 -8.88
CA GLN A 24 12.67 -8.49 -7.53
C GLN A 24 11.46 -9.41 -7.50
N LEU A 25 10.34 -8.99 -8.11
CA LEU A 25 9.12 -9.79 -8.13
C LEU A 25 9.29 -11.10 -8.92
N ARG A 26 10.00 -11.09 -10.06
CA ARG A 26 10.28 -12.31 -10.84
C ARG A 26 11.24 -13.27 -10.14
N ALA A 27 12.06 -12.79 -9.21
CA ALA A 27 12.90 -13.69 -8.42
C ALA A 27 12.06 -14.58 -7.49
N THR A 28 10.91 -14.08 -7.02
CA THR A 28 9.95 -14.83 -6.20
C THR A 28 8.87 -15.53 -7.03
N LEU A 29 8.37 -14.87 -8.08
CA LEU A 29 7.28 -15.35 -8.94
C LEU A 29 7.84 -15.93 -10.24
N GLN A 30 8.19 -17.21 -10.21
CA GLN A 30 9.00 -17.83 -11.26
C GLN A 30 8.17 -18.50 -12.36
N TYR A 31 6.86 -18.67 -12.16
CA TYR A 31 6.02 -19.45 -13.07
C TYR A 31 5.15 -18.54 -13.93
N GLU A 32 5.41 -18.51 -15.24
CA GLU A 32 4.76 -17.61 -16.17
C GLU A 32 3.59 -18.29 -16.91
N GLU A 33 2.45 -17.60 -17.01
CA GLU A 33 1.31 -18.00 -17.85
C GLU A 33 0.72 -16.80 -18.59
N SER A 34 0.13 -17.03 -19.75
CA SER A 34 -0.73 -16.04 -20.43
C SER A 34 -2.16 -16.19 -19.92
N ARG A 35 -2.74 -15.14 -19.32
CA ARG A 35 -4.04 -15.20 -18.63
C ARG A 35 -4.91 -14.00 -18.94
N GLU A 36 -6.22 -14.21 -18.93
CA GLU A 36 -7.20 -13.11 -18.93
C GLU A 36 -7.30 -12.47 -17.55
N ILE A 37 -7.05 -11.17 -17.48
CA ILE A 37 -7.14 -10.34 -16.27
C ILE A 37 -8.30 -9.36 -16.45
N THR A 38 -9.20 -9.30 -15.48
CA THR A 38 -10.42 -8.47 -15.54
C THR A 38 -10.42 -7.30 -14.55
N TYR A 39 -11.12 -6.24 -14.93
CA TYR A 39 -11.34 -5.02 -14.16
C TYR A 39 -12.71 -4.42 -14.54
N PRO A 40 -13.27 -3.45 -13.80
CA PRO A 40 -14.63 -2.96 -14.04
C PRO A 40 -14.91 -2.46 -15.46
N ALA A 41 -13.89 -1.91 -16.14
CA ALA A 41 -13.98 -1.41 -17.51
C ALA A 41 -13.69 -2.46 -18.60
N GLY A 42 -13.40 -3.72 -18.27
CA GLY A 42 -13.15 -4.77 -19.26
C GLY A 42 -12.19 -5.88 -18.80
N HIS A 43 -11.50 -6.47 -19.77
CA HIS A 43 -10.48 -7.47 -19.55
C HIS A 43 -9.39 -7.34 -20.62
N HIS A 44 -8.24 -7.93 -20.32
CA HIS A 44 -7.16 -8.08 -21.29
C HIS A 44 -6.40 -9.37 -21.01
N THR A 45 -5.76 -9.91 -22.04
CA THR A 45 -4.78 -10.98 -21.88
C THR A 45 -3.43 -10.37 -21.55
N GLY A 46 -2.79 -10.90 -20.50
CA GLY A 46 -1.47 -10.46 -20.07
C GLY A 46 -0.64 -11.61 -19.52
N THR A 47 0.67 -11.38 -19.46
CA THR A 47 1.61 -12.28 -18.80
C THR A 47 1.44 -12.20 -17.29
N VAL A 48 1.22 -13.33 -16.63
CA VAL A 48 1.07 -13.46 -15.18
C VAL A 48 2.17 -14.34 -14.64
N TYR A 49 2.88 -13.83 -13.65
CA TYR A 49 3.92 -14.54 -12.90
C TYR A 49 3.34 -15.03 -11.58
N PHE A 50 3.34 -16.34 -11.36
CA PHE A 50 2.87 -17.04 -10.17
C PHE A 50 4.04 -17.46 -9.28
N GLU A 51 3.79 -17.51 -7.98
CA GLU A 51 4.72 -18.01 -6.96
C GLU A 51 4.89 -19.53 -7.00
N ALA A 52 3.82 -20.25 -7.33
CA ALA A 52 3.78 -21.71 -7.37
C ALA A 52 3.10 -22.21 -8.66
N ARG A 53 3.46 -23.42 -9.11
CA ARG A 53 2.86 -24.06 -10.30
C ARG A 53 1.43 -24.57 -10.08
N ALA A 54 0.99 -24.69 -8.83
CA ALA A 54 -0.31 -25.25 -8.47
C ALA A 54 -0.78 -24.69 -7.13
N GLY A 55 -2.09 -24.78 -6.88
CA GLY A 55 -2.75 -24.30 -5.67
C GLY A 55 -4.00 -23.48 -6.02
N THR A 56 -4.93 -23.36 -5.06
CA THR A 56 -6.24 -22.74 -5.30
C THR A 56 -6.25 -21.22 -5.16
N SER A 57 -5.22 -20.63 -4.55
CA SER A 57 -5.10 -19.18 -4.33
C SER A 57 -3.62 -18.76 -4.29
N VAL A 58 -2.95 -18.91 -5.42
CA VAL A 58 -1.51 -18.63 -5.55
C VAL A 58 -1.29 -17.15 -5.78
N ARG A 59 -0.30 -16.59 -5.08
CA ARG A 59 0.17 -15.22 -5.26
C ARG A 59 0.69 -15.02 -6.68
N ALA A 60 0.25 -13.94 -7.33
CA ALA A 60 0.66 -13.63 -8.68
C ALA A 60 0.81 -12.13 -8.94
N TRP A 61 1.55 -11.78 -9.99
CA TRP A 61 1.76 -10.41 -10.45
C TRP A 61 1.78 -10.36 -11.98
N SER A 62 1.23 -9.29 -12.53
CA SER A 62 1.28 -9.02 -13.97
C SER A 62 1.80 -7.60 -14.24
N PRO A 63 2.94 -7.45 -14.94
CA PRO A 63 3.36 -6.18 -15.48
C PRO A 63 2.65 -5.89 -16.81
N HIS A 64 2.33 -4.62 -17.04
CA HIS A 64 1.96 -4.16 -18.38
C HIS A 64 2.50 -2.76 -18.62
N VAL A 65 2.93 -2.48 -19.85
CA VAL A 65 3.46 -1.17 -20.23
C VAL A 65 2.43 -0.48 -21.12
N ALA A 66 1.89 0.65 -20.64
CA ALA A 66 1.08 1.56 -21.43
C ALA A 66 1.83 2.89 -21.66
N PRO A 67 1.36 3.74 -22.60
CA PRO A 67 2.03 5.01 -22.88
C PRO A 67 2.14 5.96 -21.67
N ASP A 68 1.11 6.02 -20.84
CA ASP A 68 0.98 6.96 -19.71
C ASP A 68 1.29 6.34 -18.34
N LYS A 69 1.48 5.02 -18.28
CA LYS A 69 1.67 4.29 -17.03
C LYS A 69 2.42 2.97 -17.21
N ARG A 70 3.19 2.61 -16.19
CA ARG A 70 3.67 1.25 -15.94
C ARG A 70 2.69 0.58 -14.99
N LEU A 71 2.02 -0.48 -15.43
CA LEU A 71 1.06 -1.21 -14.61
C LEU A 71 1.76 -2.31 -13.84
N ASN A 72 1.40 -2.44 -12.56
CA ASN A 72 1.76 -3.58 -11.74
C ASN A 72 0.49 -4.08 -11.07
N LEU A 73 -0.03 -5.18 -11.58
CA LEU A 73 -1.26 -5.78 -11.11
C LEU A 73 -0.90 -6.86 -10.09
N VAL A 74 -1.32 -6.69 -8.84
CA VAL A 74 -1.18 -7.70 -7.79
C VAL A 74 -2.41 -8.59 -7.83
N LEU A 75 -2.20 -9.90 -7.91
CA LEU A 75 -3.21 -10.89 -8.22
C LEU A 75 -3.15 -12.07 -7.24
N ARG A 76 -4.26 -12.82 -7.18
CA ARG A 76 -4.33 -14.19 -6.67
C ARG A 76 -5.17 -15.02 -7.61
N ALA A 77 -4.69 -16.20 -8.00
CA ALA A 77 -5.42 -17.11 -8.86
C ALA A 77 -4.91 -18.55 -8.74
N GLU A 78 -5.68 -19.47 -9.29
CA GLU A 78 -5.26 -20.85 -9.53
C GLU A 78 -4.44 -20.93 -10.83
N PRO A 79 -3.15 -21.32 -10.77
CA PRO A 79 -2.34 -21.60 -11.96
C PRO A 79 -3.01 -22.66 -12.84
N GLY A 80 -2.89 -22.54 -14.15
CA GLY A 80 -3.49 -23.46 -15.13
C GLY A 80 -5.02 -23.36 -15.30
N SER A 81 -5.72 -22.63 -14.43
CA SER A 81 -7.16 -22.37 -14.60
C SER A 81 -7.45 -21.55 -15.86
N THR A 82 -8.66 -21.66 -16.42
CA THR A 82 -9.12 -20.76 -17.52
C THR A 82 -9.95 -19.59 -17.00
N LYS A 83 -10.20 -19.53 -15.68
CA LYS A 83 -10.96 -18.45 -15.06
C LYS A 83 -10.21 -17.13 -15.19
N ARG A 84 -10.97 -16.06 -15.43
CA ARG A 84 -10.49 -14.68 -15.42
C ARG A 84 -9.98 -14.33 -14.02
N ILE A 85 -8.87 -13.61 -13.98
CA ILE A 85 -8.23 -13.20 -12.74
C ILE A 85 -8.68 -11.79 -12.37
N GLU A 86 -9.25 -11.63 -11.18
CA GLU A 86 -9.56 -10.31 -10.63
C GLU A 86 -8.31 -9.67 -10.01
N ILE A 87 -8.18 -8.36 -10.21
CA ILE A 87 -7.07 -7.59 -9.63
C ILE A 87 -7.31 -7.37 -8.14
N ALA A 88 -6.34 -7.74 -7.31
CA ALA A 88 -6.36 -7.44 -5.88
C ALA A 88 -6.01 -5.97 -5.62
N VAL A 89 -4.89 -5.51 -6.16
CA VAL A 89 -4.41 -4.13 -6.03
C VAL A 89 -3.69 -3.71 -7.31
N GLN A 90 -3.84 -2.45 -7.69
CA GLN A 90 -3.05 -1.82 -8.75
C GLN A 90 -1.99 -0.91 -8.15
N LEU A 91 -0.73 -1.19 -8.46
CA LEU A 91 0.42 -0.39 -8.07
C LEU A 91 1.07 0.24 -9.31
N ASN A 92 0.30 1.03 -10.03
CA ASN A 92 0.75 1.62 -11.29
C ASN A 92 1.68 2.81 -11.01
N PHE A 93 2.66 3.05 -11.88
CA PHE A 93 3.56 4.20 -11.82
C PHE A 93 3.43 5.07 -13.07
N PRO A 94 3.65 6.40 -12.98
CA PRO A 94 3.60 7.28 -14.16
C PRO A 94 4.59 6.86 -15.25
N ALA A 95 4.21 7.04 -16.52
CA ALA A 95 5.11 6.97 -17.68
C ALA A 95 4.82 8.13 -18.64
N GLY A 96 5.81 8.51 -19.45
CA GLY A 96 5.73 9.66 -20.35
C GLY A 96 5.79 11.00 -19.61
N THR A 97 4.77 11.32 -18.81
CA THR A 97 4.68 12.55 -18.02
C THR A 97 4.32 12.24 -16.58
N TYR A 98 4.95 12.95 -15.64
CA TYR A 98 4.70 12.75 -14.22
C TYR A 98 3.24 13.09 -13.85
N ASN A 99 2.57 12.17 -13.16
CA ASN A 99 1.18 12.33 -12.73
C ASN A 99 1.00 11.92 -11.28
N ARG A 100 0.83 12.90 -10.40
CA ARG A 100 0.59 12.70 -8.96
C ARG A 100 -0.70 11.94 -8.61
N ARG A 101 -1.59 11.71 -9.59
CA ARG A 101 -2.86 10.98 -9.40
C ARG A 101 -2.70 9.47 -9.49
N THR A 102 -1.62 8.97 -10.08
CA THR A 102 -1.31 7.55 -10.21
C THR A 102 -1.10 6.92 -8.83
N ALA A 103 -1.57 5.70 -8.63
CA ALA A 103 -1.69 5.11 -7.29
C ALA A 103 -0.35 4.74 -6.65
N GLY A 104 0.60 4.21 -7.41
CA GLY A 104 1.94 3.86 -6.95
C GLY A 104 2.89 5.06 -6.97
N ALA A 105 3.89 5.01 -6.09
CA ALA A 105 5.00 5.95 -6.04
C ALA A 105 6.28 5.23 -5.59
N PHE A 106 7.42 5.67 -6.11
CA PHE A 106 8.71 5.40 -5.48
C PHE A 106 9.05 6.57 -4.57
N VAL A 107 9.51 6.27 -3.36
CA VAL A 107 9.84 7.26 -2.35
C VAL A 107 11.28 7.06 -1.94
N LYS A 108 12.05 8.14 -1.95
CA LYS A 108 13.43 8.20 -1.49
C LYS A 108 13.44 8.79 -0.08
N ASP A 109 14.15 8.16 0.85
CA ASP A 109 14.35 8.73 2.18
C ASP A 109 15.59 9.65 2.24
N GLY A 110 15.87 10.20 3.41
CA GLY A 110 17.03 11.08 3.63
C GLY A 110 18.40 10.38 3.48
N ARG A 111 18.44 9.05 3.43
CA ARG A 111 19.64 8.24 3.21
C ARG A 111 19.82 7.83 1.75
N GLY A 112 18.82 8.07 0.91
CA GLY A 112 18.80 7.68 -0.50
C GLY A 112 18.22 6.29 -0.74
N ASP A 113 17.68 5.62 0.29
CA ASP A 113 17.00 4.34 0.13
C ASP A 113 15.67 4.54 -0.57
N ILE A 114 15.37 3.62 -1.50
CA ILE A 114 14.15 3.68 -2.31
C ILE A 114 13.12 2.70 -1.74
N PHE A 115 11.92 3.21 -1.54
CA PHE A 115 10.75 2.49 -1.07
C PHE A 115 9.67 2.48 -2.14
N VAL A 116 8.94 1.38 -2.18
CA VAL A 116 7.69 1.24 -2.90
C VAL A 116 6.57 1.74 -2.00
N ALA A 117 5.72 2.62 -2.52
CA ALA A 117 4.64 3.23 -1.76
C ALA A 117 3.34 3.34 -2.57
N HIS A 118 2.23 3.51 -1.86
CA HIS A 118 0.91 3.71 -2.42
C HIS A 118 0.27 5.00 -1.90
N ARG A 119 -0.40 5.77 -2.78
CA ARG A 119 -0.96 7.10 -2.48
C ARG A 119 -2.37 7.09 -1.86
N GLY A 120 -2.76 5.96 -1.28
CA GLY A 120 -3.99 5.78 -0.50
C GLY A 120 -5.31 5.87 -1.28
N LYS A 121 -5.30 5.80 -2.62
CA LYS A 121 -6.54 5.68 -3.41
C LYS A 121 -6.92 4.20 -3.54
N LEU A 122 -7.87 3.76 -2.74
CA LEU A 122 -8.45 2.43 -2.86
C LEU A 122 -9.85 2.51 -3.47
N THR A 123 -10.23 1.47 -4.23
CA THR A 123 -11.52 1.36 -4.90
C THR A 123 -12.13 -0.02 -4.63
N LYS A 124 -13.45 -0.10 -4.47
CA LYS A 124 -14.21 -1.36 -4.54
C LYS A 124 -15.20 -1.25 -5.70
N GLY A 125 -15.05 -2.09 -6.72
CA GLY A 125 -15.78 -1.93 -7.99
C GLY A 125 -15.53 -0.54 -8.60
N ASN A 126 -16.60 0.20 -8.91
CA ASN A 126 -16.53 1.56 -9.47
C ASN A 126 -16.47 2.66 -8.41
N ALA A 127 -16.51 2.32 -7.11
CA ALA A 127 -16.58 3.30 -6.03
C ALA A 127 -15.21 3.57 -5.41
N GLY A 128 -14.80 4.85 -5.42
CA GLY A 128 -13.63 5.33 -4.69
C GLY A 128 -13.89 5.47 -3.19
N LEU A 129 -12.95 5.01 -2.37
CA LEU A 129 -13.03 5.11 -0.91
C LEU A 129 -12.51 6.45 -0.40
N PRO A 130 -13.01 6.97 0.74
CA PRO A 130 -12.52 8.22 1.29
C PRO A 130 -11.07 8.07 1.74
N LYS A 131 -10.17 8.88 1.18
CA LYS A 131 -8.73 8.80 1.43
C LYS A 131 -8.37 8.86 2.91
N ASP A 132 -9.01 9.74 3.67
CA ASP A 132 -8.69 9.91 5.10
C ASP A 132 -9.05 8.67 5.92
N LYS A 133 -10.15 7.98 5.55
CA LYS A 133 -10.48 6.69 6.16
C LYS A 133 -9.43 5.64 5.81
N VAL A 134 -8.98 5.58 4.55
CA VAL A 134 -7.89 4.67 4.15
C VAL A 134 -6.61 4.93 4.91
N PHE A 135 -6.11 6.18 4.95
CA PHE A 135 -4.87 6.51 5.65
C PHE A 135 -4.92 6.23 7.15
N ARG A 136 -6.11 6.29 7.78
CA ARG A 136 -6.27 5.92 9.18
C ARG A 136 -6.03 4.43 9.41
N GLU A 137 -6.47 3.56 8.50
CA GLU A 137 -6.22 2.11 8.60
C GLU A 137 -4.73 1.80 8.45
N PHE A 138 -4.03 2.53 7.56
CA PHE A 138 -2.60 2.36 7.31
C PHE A 138 -1.72 3.37 8.08
N ALA A 139 -2.18 3.88 9.22
CA ALA A 139 -1.50 4.98 9.90
C ALA A 139 -0.05 4.63 10.31
N ALA A 140 0.19 3.37 10.70
CA ALA A 140 1.50 2.90 11.15
C ALA A 140 2.58 2.89 10.05
N SER A 141 2.16 2.84 8.78
CA SER A 141 3.05 2.82 7.61
C SER A 141 2.90 4.08 6.74
N THR A 142 2.16 5.08 7.22
CA THR A 142 1.95 6.33 6.49
C THR A 142 3.02 7.35 6.84
N VAL A 143 3.60 7.98 5.82
CA VAL A 143 4.57 9.08 5.96
C VAL A 143 4.15 10.29 5.14
N GLU A 144 4.60 11.47 5.58
CA GLU A 144 4.54 12.68 4.76
C GLU A 144 5.73 12.71 3.79
N VAL A 145 5.46 13.07 2.54
CA VAL A 145 6.45 13.12 1.48
C VAL A 145 6.36 14.43 0.71
N ALA A 146 7.51 14.96 0.29
CA ALA A 146 7.57 15.97 -0.75
C ALA A 146 7.22 15.34 -2.10
N ASP A 147 6.21 15.87 -2.77
CA ASP A 147 5.66 15.36 -4.03
C ASP A 147 5.46 16.53 -5.00
N ASN A 148 6.51 16.83 -5.78
CA ASN A 148 6.51 17.90 -6.79
C ASN A 148 6.02 19.26 -6.23
N GLY A 149 6.66 19.73 -5.16
CA GLY A 149 6.34 21.01 -4.50
C GLY A 149 5.12 20.98 -3.58
N LYS A 150 4.54 19.81 -3.30
CA LYS A 150 3.43 19.65 -2.35
C LYS A 150 3.74 18.56 -1.33
N ILE A 151 3.37 18.79 -0.08
CA ILE A 151 3.35 17.71 0.91
C ILE A 151 2.15 16.82 0.66
N SER A 152 2.39 15.51 0.60
CA SER A 152 1.36 14.48 0.44
C SER A 152 1.60 13.36 1.45
N ARG A 153 0.55 12.58 1.76
CA ARG A 153 0.68 11.34 2.53
C ARG A 153 0.75 10.14 1.58
N VAL A 154 1.61 9.18 1.90
CA VAL A 154 1.72 7.89 1.22
C VAL A 154 1.87 6.78 2.23
N ILE A 155 1.44 5.57 1.84
CA ILE A 155 1.61 4.34 2.60
C ILE A 155 2.89 3.67 2.08
N LEU A 156 3.91 3.54 2.93
CA LEU A 156 5.10 2.75 2.60
C LEU A 156 4.75 1.26 2.62
N ILE A 157 5.21 0.52 1.61
CA ILE A 157 4.96 -0.92 1.47
C ILE A 157 6.22 -1.71 1.78
N ALA A 158 7.32 -1.40 1.10
CA ALA A 158 8.58 -2.13 1.23
C ALA A 158 9.76 -1.29 0.71
N GLY A 159 10.96 -1.53 1.23
CA GLY A 159 12.19 -1.10 0.56
C GLY A 159 12.36 -1.85 -0.76
N LEU A 160 12.75 -1.16 -1.84
CA LEU A 160 12.88 -1.74 -3.18
C LEU A 160 13.92 -2.88 -3.25
N LYS A 161 14.93 -2.83 -2.37
CA LYS A 161 15.99 -3.86 -2.27
C LYS A 161 15.72 -4.87 -1.15
N ALA A 162 14.59 -4.78 -0.46
CA ALA A 162 14.29 -5.68 0.65
C ALA A 162 14.02 -7.11 0.13
N PRO A 163 14.63 -8.15 0.74
CA PRO A 163 14.45 -9.53 0.29
C PRO A 163 13.01 -10.03 0.48
N ASP A 164 12.25 -9.41 1.38
CA ASP A 164 10.85 -9.71 1.66
C ASP A 164 9.88 -8.74 0.94
N LEU A 165 10.35 -7.96 -0.04
CA LEU A 165 9.52 -7.02 -0.81
C LEU A 165 8.26 -7.67 -1.35
N ALA A 166 8.40 -8.89 -1.91
CA ALA A 166 7.27 -9.66 -2.38
C ALA A 166 6.30 -9.91 -1.23
N ALA A 167 6.71 -10.58 -0.15
CA ALA A 167 5.81 -10.84 0.98
C ALA A 167 5.06 -9.59 1.50
N ARG A 168 5.76 -8.46 1.63
CA ARG A 168 5.19 -7.18 2.07
C ARG A 168 4.16 -6.60 1.09
N LEU A 169 4.41 -6.70 -0.20
CA LEU A 169 3.47 -6.22 -1.22
C LEU A 169 2.13 -6.97 -1.17
N TRP A 170 2.14 -8.28 -0.90
CA TRP A 170 0.90 -9.04 -0.76
C TRP A 170 0.22 -8.81 0.58
N ALA A 171 0.97 -8.65 1.68
CA ALA A 171 0.38 -8.27 2.96
C ALA A 171 -0.38 -6.94 2.84
N PHE A 172 0.23 -5.95 2.16
CA PHE A 172 -0.45 -4.71 1.82
C PHE A 172 -1.69 -4.94 0.93
N ALA A 173 -1.59 -5.81 -0.09
CA ALA A 173 -2.71 -6.06 -1.00
C ALA A 173 -3.91 -6.72 -0.30
N GLU A 174 -3.67 -7.62 0.66
CA GLU A 174 -4.69 -8.26 1.48
C GLU A 174 -5.37 -7.24 2.40
N GLU A 175 -4.57 -6.51 3.17
CA GLU A 175 -5.08 -5.46 4.06
C GLU A 175 -5.87 -4.40 3.27
N ALA A 176 -5.39 -4.00 2.09
CA ALA A 176 -6.09 -3.05 1.22
C ALA A 176 -7.46 -3.58 0.76
N ARG A 177 -7.57 -4.89 0.45
CA ARG A 177 -8.85 -5.51 0.09
C ARG A 177 -9.81 -5.59 1.28
N GLU A 178 -9.31 -5.94 2.46
CA GLU A 178 -10.11 -5.99 3.69
C GLU A 178 -10.63 -4.61 4.08
N VAL A 179 -9.74 -3.61 4.10
CA VAL A 179 -10.09 -2.20 4.32
C VAL A 179 -11.12 -1.75 3.27
N ALA A 180 -10.91 -2.08 2.00
CA ALA A 180 -11.85 -1.70 0.96
C ALA A 180 -13.23 -2.33 1.13
N THR A 181 -13.26 -3.59 1.57
CA THR A 181 -14.48 -4.34 1.82
C THR A 181 -15.27 -3.72 2.97
N ARG A 182 -14.63 -3.57 4.13
CA ARG A 182 -15.23 -2.99 5.34
C ARG A 182 -15.69 -1.54 5.14
N LEU A 183 -14.89 -0.70 4.50
CA LEU A 183 -15.26 0.69 4.24
C LEU A 183 -16.40 0.81 3.23
N SER A 184 -16.53 -0.12 2.28
CA SER A 184 -17.67 -0.16 1.38
C SER A 184 -18.94 -0.59 2.11
N GLU A 185 -18.86 -1.62 2.96
CA GLU A 185 -20.02 -2.12 3.72
C GLU A 185 -20.54 -1.08 4.71
N ALA A 186 -19.67 -0.38 5.42
CA ALA A 186 -20.07 0.73 6.28
C ALA A 186 -20.85 1.82 5.53
N ARG A 187 -20.47 2.11 4.27
CA ARG A 187 -21.19 3.09 3.43
C ARG A 187 -22.56 2.60 2.98
N HIS A 188 -22.76 1.30 2.86
CA HIS A 188 -24.07 0.72 2.53
C HIS A 188 -24.96 0.56 3.78
N GLY A 189 -24.37 0.37 4.96
CA GLY A 189 -25.08 0.29 6.25
C GLY A 189 -25.58 1.63 6.78
N ASP A 190 -24.90 2.74 6.47
CA ASP A 190 -25.29 4.11 6.90
C ASP A 190 -26.57 4.64 6.18
N GLY A 191 -27.17 3.86 5.26
CA GLY A 191 -28.38 4.22 4.49
C GLY A 191 -29.72 3.81 5.13
N GLN A 192 -29.72 3.09 6.26
CA GLN A 192 -30.94 2.77 7.01
C GLN A 192 -30.78 3.17 8.48
N SER A 193 -30.88 4.46 8.78
CA SER A 193 -31.21 4.97 10.13
C SER A 193 -31.43 6.49 10.08
N GLN A 194 -32.65 6.93 9.73
CA GLN A 194 -33.15 8.24 10.13
C GLN A 194 -34.64 8.20 10.50
N SER A 195 -34.88 8.04 11.81
CA SER A 195 -35.99 8.58 12.62
C SER A 195 -35.72 8.06 14.05
N THR A 196 -35.77 8.77 15.17
CA THR A 196 -36.28 10.10 15.56
C THR A 196 -35.85 10.31 17.03
N GLY A 197 -35.71 11.57 17.44
CA GLY A 197 -35.70 12.00 18.86
C GLY A 197 -34.36 11.80 19.57
N GLY A 198 -33.84 12.71 20.37
CA GLY A 198 -34.37 13.91 21.01
C GLY A 198 -33.42 14.17 22.19
N ALA A 199 -32.91 15.38 22.33
CA ALA A 199 -32.12 15.81 23.49
C ALA A 199 -33.01 15.75 24.77
N PRO A 200 -32.48 15.75 26.02
CA PRO A 200 -31.75 16.92 26.53
C PRO A 200 -30.68 16.71 27.65
N SER A 201 -29.85 17.76 27.79
CA SER A 201 -29.34 18.42 29.02
C SER A 201 -28.66 17.68 30.18
N GLY A 202 -27.52 18.25 30.62
CA GLY A 202 -27.26 18.52 32.05
C GLY A 202 -25.82 18.29 32.55
N GLY A 203 -25.20 19.33 33.14
CA GLY A 203 -24.21 19.18 34.22
C GLY A 203 -22.80 19.75 33.98
N ILE A 204 -22.42 20.76 34.77
CA ILE A 204 -21.12 21.48 34.83
C ILE A 204 -20.29 20.96 36.03
N VAL A 205 -18.96 21.25 36.04
CA VAL A 205 -18.04 21.63 37.17
C VAL A 205 -16.71 20.82 37.14
N VAL A 206 -15.60 21.36 36.58
CA VAL A 206 -14.42 22.07 37.18
C VAL A 206 -13.48 21.24 38.09
N GLY A 207 -12.18 21.21 37.74
CA GLY A 207 -11.06 20.92 38.66
C GLY A 207 -9.71 20.58 37.99
N ARG A 208 -8.71 21.48 38.07
CA ARG A 208 -7.26 21.36 37.72
C ARG A 208 -6.46 21.42 39.05
N PRO A 209 -5.10 21.38 39.15
CA PRO A 209 -3.99 21.06 38.21
C PRO A 209 -2.82 20.22 38.83
N GLY A 210 -1.77 19.90 38.04
CA GLY A 210 -0.36 20.07 38.48
C GLY A 210 0.62 18.86 38.52
N GLY A 211 1.84 19.09 37.97
CA GLY A 211 3.13 18.39 38.23
C GLY A 211 3.56 17.38 37.15
N SER A 212 4.63 17.48 36.34
CA SER A 212 6.03 18.00 36.34
C SER A 212 7.11 16.98 36.74
N GLY A 213 8.11 16.81 35.85
CA GLY A 213 9.42 16.16 36.08
C GLY A 213 9.45 14.66 35.71
N GLY A 214 10.48 14.08 35.09
CA GLY A 214 11.85 14.48 34.77
C GLY A 214 12.55 13.29 34.08
N ALA A 215 13.74 13.54 33.52
CA ALA A 215 14.42 12.75 32.49
C ALA A 215 15.40 11.66 32.99
N SER A 216 16.12 11.08 32.01
CA SER A 216 17.35 10.24 32.04
C SER A 216 17.14 8.73 32.10
N GLY A 217 17.91 7.87 31.40
CA GLY A 217 19.01 8.05 30.46
C GLY A 217 19.68 6.69 30.16
N ALA A 218 20.50 6.64 29.09
CA ALA A 218 21.56 5.64 28.77
C ALA A 218 21.10 4.19 28.46
N ASP A 219 21.75 3.39 27.61
CA ASP A 219 22.77 3.51 26.55
C ASP A 219 22.81 2.14 25.83
N ALA A 220 23.65 2.01 24.80
CA ALA A 220 24.23 0.78 24.22
C ALA A 220 23.72 0.31 22.85
N GLY A 221 24.69 0.25 21.92
CA GLY A 221 24.82 -0.87 20.98
C GLY A 221 24.65 -0.50 19.51
N GLY A 222 25.75 -0.15 18.86
CA GLY A 222 25.83 -0.01 17.40
C GLY A 222 25.60 -1.33 16.67
N GLN A 223 24.34 -1.65 16.40
CA GLN A 223 23.93 -2.26 15.14
C GLN A 223 23.61 -1.11 14.20
N GLN A 224 24.01 -1.19 12.93
CA GLN A 224 23.64 -0.20 11.94
C GLN A 224 22.12 -0.13 11.89
N ALA A 225 21.57 0.90 12.54
CA ALA A 225 20.19 0.90 12.94
C ALA A 225 19.33 1.01 11.69
N ALA A 226 18.40 0.06 11.53
CA ALA A 226 17.36 0.09 10.52
C ALA A 226 16.81 1.52 10.40
N SER A 227 16.67 2.02 9.17
CA SER A 227 16.14 3.38 8.94
C SER A 227 14.76 3.50 9.58
N THR A 228 14.29 4.70 9.92
CA THR A 228 12.96 4.82 10.54
C THR A 228 11.90 4.27 9.58
N ALA A 229 12.11 4.42 8.28
CA ALA A 229 11.32 3.76 7.23
C ALA A 229 11.32 2.22 7.38
N GLU A 230 12.47 1.58 7.56
CA GLU A 230 12.52 0.14 7.83
C GLU A 230 11.85 -0.24 9.16
N ARG A 231 11.91 0.63 10.19
CA ARG A 231 11.20 0.41 11.47
C ARG A 231 9.69 0.56 11.34
N LEU A 232 9.20 1.48 10.50
CA LEU A 232 7.78 1.60 10.14
C LEU A 232 7.30 0.36 9.40
N LEU A 233 8.20 -0.27 8.65
CA LEU A 233 7.95 -1.50 7.92
C LEU A 233 8.16 -2.75 8.79
N MET A 234 8.87 -2.70 9.91
CA MET A 234 9.03 -3.88 10.76
C MET A 234 7.66 -4.36 11.24
N PRO A 235 7.35 -5.67 11.10
CA PRO A 235 6.10 -6.20 11.61
C PRO A 235 6.08 -6.03 13.13
N ARG A 236 5.28 -5.08 13.62
CA ARG A 236 4.79 -5.18 14.99
C ARG A 236 3.95 -6.44 15.02
N GLY A 237 4.46 -7.47 15.70
CA GLY A 237 3.87 -8.82 15.72
C GLY A 237 2.35 -8.80 15.87
N TYR A 238 1.68 -8.97 14.73
CA TYR A 238 0.28 -9.33 14.50
C TYR A 238 0.38 -9.98 13.11
N PHE A 239 0.43 -11.30 12.97
CA PHE A 239 -0.59 -12.28 13.32
C PHE A 239 0.06 -13.56 13.90
N ARG A 240 -0.17 -13.84 15.20
CA ARG A 240 -0.39 -15.23 15.63
C ARG A 240 -1.87 -15.49 15.43
N VAL A 241 -2.25 -16.08 14.30
CA VAL A 241 -3.50 -16.82 14.22
C VAL A 241 -3.10 -18.28 14.37
N PHE A 242 -3.41 -18.84 15.53
CA PHE A 242 -3.59 -20.29 15.65
C PHE A 242 -4.78 -20.66 14.76
N TRP A 243 -4.56 -21.54 13.79
CA TRP A 243 -5.31 -22.75 13.45
C TRP A 243 -4.74 -23.33 12.15
#